data_AF-A0A1G2G0P5-F1
#
_entry.id   AF-A0A1G2G0P5-F1
#
_cell.length_a   1.000
_cell.length_b   1.000
_cell.length_c   1.000
_cell.angle_alpha   90.00
_cell.angle_beta   90.00
_cell.angle_gamma   90.00
#
_symmetry.space_group_name_H-M   'P 1'
#
loop_
_entity.id
_entity.type
_entity.pdbx_description
1 polymer ?
#
loop_
_entity_poly.entity_id
_entity_poly.type
_entity_poly.pdbx_seq_one_letter_code
_entity_poly.pdbx_strand_id
1 'polypeptide(L)'
;MGKLSGCIYIALLIFFSGIYVGNIFAKSDFVLPDPGLTPESPFYFLDLWDENARLFFTRSDSSRLKRYEARILERLSEADALAGKGISATQRALELYRADVPFFYATAERLDDDLILADALRMALEHLDALDHISERTNFEKKRFVVTTKIVVIEQQLQSLHSFAKRDPADALRIFGDALQRRMARIREVAIDDQNNEEAFNEYAAYMSEADRIIGDGDMVEVDGLSPAAFLARTVRGHEETLLGPVRERIAFTLEKELLLVVNGVRNLSGKEHMRMLPLVLPVTPFTETSTSSSTPSVATSSSAL
;
A
#
# COMPACT_ATOMS: atom_id res chain seq x y z
N MET A 1 39.81 -44.26 -15.04
CA MET A 1 38.53 -44.09 -14.32
C MET A 1 38.80 -43.27 -13.06
N GLY A 2 38.15 -42.11 -12.84
CA GLY A 2 38.10 -41.56 -11.47
C GLY A 2 38.10 -40.05 -11.20
N LYS A 3 38.09 -39.12 -12.17
CA LYS A 3 38.17 -37.67 -11.82
C LYS A 3 37.26 -36.67 -12.55
N LEU A 4 36.35 -37.10 -13.44
CA LEU A 4 35.46 -36.16 -14.15
C LEU A 4 34.06 -35.97 -13.54
N SER A 5 33.70 -36.70 -12.48
CA SER A 5 32.33 -36.67 -11.95
C SER A 5 32.06 -35.56 -10.91
N GLY A 6 33.09 -34.83 -10.46
CA GLY A 6 32.96 -33.88 -9.34
C GLY A 6 32.55 -32.45 -9.72
N CYS A 7 32.92 -31.97 -10.91
CA CYS A 7 32.66 -30.58 -11.31
C CYS A 7 31.21 -30.30 -11.72
N ILE A 8 30.46 -31.33 -12.14
CA ILE A 8 29.06 -31.18 -12.57
C ILE A 8 28.13 -30.92 -11.37
N TYR A 9 28.43 -31.50 -10.20
CA TYR A 9 27.59 -31.30 -9.00
C TYR A 9 27.75 -29.91 -8.37
N ILE A 10 28.90 -29.25 -8.52
CA ILE A 10 29.14 -27.91 -7.97
C ILE A 10 28.42 -26.84 -8.81
N ALA A 11 28.36 -27.01 -10.14
CA ALA A 11 27.61 -26.10 -11.01
C ALA A 11 26.09 -26.22 -10.81
N LEU A 12 25.57 -27.42 -10.51
CA LEU A 12 24.14 -27.63 -10.28
C LEU A 12 23.65 -27.07 -8.93
N LEU A 13 24.53 -27.01 -7.92
CA LEU A 13 24.22 -26.44 -6.59
C LEU A 13 24.16 -24.90 -6.60
N ILE A 14 24.91 -24.23 -7.46
CA ILE A 14 24.86 -22.76 -7.62
C ILE A 14 23.61 -22.34 -8.42
N PHE A 15 23.10 -23.20 -9.30
CA PHE A 15 21.88 -22.90 -10.07
C PHE A 15 20.59 -22.99 -9.21
N PHE A 16 20.58 -23.84 -8.18
CA PHE A 16 19.42 -23.99 -7.29
C PHE A 16 19.36 -22.98 -6.12
N SER A 17 20.44 -22.22 -5.84
CA SER A 17 20.43 -21.21 -4.78
C SER A 17 19.91 -19.84 -5.22
N GLY A 18 19.58 -19.67 -6.51
CA GLY A 18 19.27 -18.36 -7.11
C GLY A 18 17.80 -17.94 -7.16
N ILE A 19 16.84 -18.80 -6.80
CA ILE A 19 15.39 -18.49 -7.00
C ILE A 19 14.55 -18.83 -5.78
N TYR A 20 15.08 -18.56 -4.60
CA TYR A 20 14.23 -18.26 -3.45
C TYR A 20 14.41 -16.77 -3.14
N VAL A 21 13.94 -15.93 -4.05
CA VAL A 21 13.41 -14.62 -3.64
C VAL A 21 12.18 -14.95 -2.80
N GLY A 22 12.41 -15.29 -1.53
CA GLY A 22 11.34 -15.33 -0.56
C GLY A 22 10.71 -13.96 -0.63
N ASN A 23 9.46 -13.89 -1.12
CA ASN A 23 8.63 -12.73 -0.90
C ASN A 23 8.51 -12.61 0.61
N ILE A 24 9.41 -11.81 1.19
CA ILE A 24 9.25 -11.28 2.53
C ILE A 24 8.06 -10.36 2.38
N PHE A 25 6.86 -10.92 2.49
CA PHE A 25 5.66 -10.16 2.77
C PHE A 25 6.02 -9.35 3.99
N ALA A 26 6.13 -8.03 3.81
CA ALA A 26 6.39 -7.11 4.89
C ALA A 26 5.17 -7.23 5.80
N LYS A 27 5.27 -8.09 6.81
CA LYS A 27 4.25 -8.27 7.82
C LYS A 27 4.11 -6.90 8.47
N SER A 28 2.96 -6.25 8.31
CA SER A 28 2.74 -4.96 8.95
C SER A 28 2.98 -5.15 10.46
N ASP A 29 3.82 -4.30 11.04
CA ASP A 29 4.09 -4.33 12.49
C ASP A 29 2.84 -3.90 13.30
N PHE A 30 1.79 -3.48 12.61
CA PHE A 30 0.50 -3.13 13.18
C PHE A 30 -0.24 -4.38 13.70
N VAL A 31 -0.27 -4.51 15.02
CA VAL A 31 -0.96 -5.60 15.70
C VAL A 31 -2.36 -5.15 16.06
N LEU A 32 -3.36 -5.72 15.39
CA LEU A 32 -4.77 -5.55 15.76
C LEU A 32 -5.02 -6.12 17.17
N PRO A 33 -5.96 -5.52 17.94
CA PRO A 33 -6.34 -6.05 19.24
C PRO A 33 -7.01 -7.44 19.12
N ASP A 34 -7.32 -8.05 20.27
CA ASP A 34 -8.16 -9.25 20.30
C ASP A 34 -9.57 -8.92 19.77
N PRO A 35 -10.10 -9.67 18.79
CA PRO A 35 -11.44 -9.46 18.23
C PRO A 35 -12.60 -9.66 19.21
N GLY A 36 -12.36 -10.18 20.42
CA GLY A 36 -13.41 -10.30 21.43
C GLY A 36 -14.61 -11.12 20.96
N LEU A 37 -15.82 -10.57 21.09
CA LEU A 37 -17.03 -11.19 20.56
C LEU A 37 -17.22 -10.80 19.10
N THR A 38 -17.24 -11.79 18.20
CA THR A 38 -17.46 -11.54 16.77
C THR A 38 -18.95 -11.55 16.41
N PRO A 39 -19.33 -11.01 15.23
CA PRO A 39 -20.70 -11.07 14.71
C PRO A 39 -21.31 -12.48 14.58
N GLU A 40 -20.51 -13.55 14.63
CA GLU A 40 -21.00 -14.94 14.63
C GLU A 40 -21.52 -15.38 16.01
N SER A 41 -21.17 -14.68 17.08
CA SER A 41 -21.61 -14.98 18.43
C SER A 41 -23.09 -14.60 18.64
N PRO A 42 -23.91 -15.49 19.24
CA PRO A 42 -25.29 -15.16 19.58
C PRO A 42 -25.40 -14.02 20.62
N PHE A 43 -24.32 -13.71 21.33
CA PHE A 43 -24.27 -12.65 22.34
C PHE A 43 -23.66 -11.33 21.82
N TYR A 44 -23.33 -11.25 20.53
CA TYR A 44 -22.73 -10.03 19.93
C TYR A 44 -23.59 -8.77 20.11
N PHE A 45 -24.90 -8.92 20.17
CA PHE A 45 -25.80 -7.77 20.40
C PHE A 45 -25.62 -7.15 21.80
N LEU A 46 -25.21 -7.92 22.81
CA LEU A 46 -24.93 -7.41 24.16
C LEU A 46 -23.65 -6.58 24.17
N ASP A 47 -22.65 -7.01 23.40
CA ASP A 47 -21.40 -6.27 23.21
C ASP A 47 -21.67 -4.90 22.57
N LEU A 48 -22.37 -4.88 21.44
CA LEU A 48 -22.81 -3.65 20.78
C LEU A 48 -23.64 -2.74 21.70
N TRP A 49 -24.50 -3.33 22.54
CA TRP A 49 -25.31 -2.55 23.48
C TRP A 49 -24.45 -1.90 24.59
N ASP A 50 -23.50 -2.64 25.18
CA ASP A 50 -22.60 -2.12 26.21
C ASP A 50 -21.70 -1.01 25.66
N GLU A 51 -21.12 -1.21 24.48
CA GLU A 51 -20.33 -0.17 23.81
C GLU A 51 -21.12 1.12 23.56
N ASN A 52 -22.33 0.99 23.00
CA ASN A 52 -23.18 2.14 22.72
C ASN A 52 -23.60 2.85 24.01
N ALA A 53 -23.93 2.12 25.07
CA ALA A 53 -24.22 2.69 26.38
C ALA A 53 -23.01 3.46 26.93
N ARG A 54 -21.82 2.85 26.90
CA ARG A 54 -20.56 3.50 27.33
C ARG A 54 -20.25 4.76 26.53
N LEU A 55 -20.41 4.71 25.22
CA LEU A 55 -20.19 5.87 24.35
C LEU A 55 -21.21 6.99 24.62
N PHE A 56 -22.49 6.64 24.82
CA PHE A 56 -23.55 7.58 25.16
C PHE A 56 -23.27 8.34 26.46
N PHE A 57 -22.79 7.65 27.50
CA PHE A 57 -22.45 8.26 28.78
C PHE A 57 -21.09 8.98 28.81
N THR A 58 -20.31 8.92 27.72
CA THR A 58 -18.99 9.58 27.65
C THR A 58 -19.13 11.05 27.24
N ARG A 59 -18.81 11.93 28.18
CA ARG A 59 -19.03 13.39 28.04
C ARG A 59 -17.88 14.16 27.41
N SER A 60 -16.64 13.73 27.58
CA SER A 60 -15.48 14.46 27.04
C SER A 60 -15.08 13.94 25.66
N ASP A 61 -14.73 14.85 24.75
CA ASP A 61 -14.33 14.49 23.38
C ASP A 61 -13.07 13.63 23.35
N SER A 62 -12.11 13.86 24.25
CA SER A 62 -10.90 13.04 24.34
C SER A 62 -11.21 11.59 24.74
N SER A 63 -12.16 11.39 25.65
CA SER A 63 -12.61 10.05 26.02
C SER A 63 -13.48 9.42 24.92
N ARG A 64 -14.28 10.22 24.20
CA ARG A 64 -15.06 9.74 23.05
C ARG A 64 -14.14 9.30 21.92
N LEU A 65 -13.08 10.05 21.63
CA LEU A 65 -12.10 9.70 20.61
C LEU A 65 -11.49 8.33 20.90
N LYS A 66 -10.96 8.12 22.11
CA LYS A 66 -10.40 6.83 22.53
C LYS A 66 -11.40 5.68 22.43
N ARG A 67 -12.68 5.94 22.68
CA ARG A 67 -13.73 4.92 22.52
C ARG A 67 -14.04 4.62 21.06
N TYR A 68 -14.08 5.63 20.19
CA TYR A 68 -14.23 5.39 18.76
C TYR A 68 -13.03 4.63 18.19
N GLU A 69 -11.82 5.03 18.57
CA GLU A 69 -10.57 4.33 18.23
C GLU A 69 -10.66 2.85 18.62
N ALA A 70 -10.98 2.56 19.89
CA ALA A 70 -11.11 1.18 20.36
C ALA A 70 -12.15 0.38 19.55
N ARG A 71 -13.33 0.96 19.29
CA ARG A 71 -14.39 0.30 18.51
C ARG A 71 -13.94 0.03 17.07
N ILE A 72 -13.30 0.99 16.43
CA ILE A 72 -12.79 0.85 15.05
C ILE A 72 -11.74 -0.26 14.96
N LEU A 73 -10.78 -0.30 15.89
CA LEU A 73 -9.75 -1.33 15.95
C LEU A 73 -10.35 -2.72 16.23
N GLU A 74 -11.32 -2.79 17.14
CA GLU A 74 -12.07 -4.01 17.44
C GLU A 74 -12.83 -4.51 16.19
N ARG A 75 -13.56 -3.65 15.48
CA ARG A 75 -14.28 -4.04 14.24
C ARG A 75 -13.33 -4.46 13.11
N LEU A 76 -12.14 -3.87 12.99
CA LEU A 76 -11.12 -4.36 12.06
C LEU A 76 -10.57 -5.73 12.47
N SER A 77 -10.30 -5.93 13.76
CA SER A 77 -9.82 -7.22 14.27
C SER A 77 -10.86 -8.34 14.09
N GLU A 78 -12.14 -8.05 14.28
CA GLU A 78 -13.24 -8.98 13.97
C GLU A 78 -13.29 -9.34 12.49
N ALA A 79 -13.23 -8.32 11.62
CA ALA A 79 -13.23 -8.53 10.18
C ALA A 79 -12.04 -9.39 9.74
N ASP A 80 -10.84 -9.15 10.29
CA ASP A 80 -9.65 -9.96 10.02
C ASP A 80 -9.78 -11.40 10.51
N ALA A 81 -10.29 -11.60 11.74
CA ALA A 81 -10.50 -12.93 12.30
C ALA A 81 -11.49 -13.78 11.49
N LEU A 82 -12.49 -13.11 10.89
CA LEU A 82 -13.56 -13.69 10.08
C LEU A 82 -13.22 -13.79 8.59
N ALA A 83 -12.20 -13.08 8.11
CA ALA A 83 -11.80 -13.07 6.70
C ALA A 83 -11.48 -14.50 6.22
N GLY A 84 -12.20 -14.92 5.17
CA GLY A 84 -12.14 -16.27 4.59
C GLY A 84 -13.04 -17.33 5.24
N LYS A 85 -13.71 -17.03 6.37
CA LYS A 85 -14.58 -17.98 7.10
C LYS A 85 -16.06 -17.65 6.97
N GLY A 86 -16.43 -16.37 7.14
CA GLY A 86 -17.83 -15.95 7.24
C GLY A 86 -18.09 -14.61 6.56
N ILE A 87 -18.42 -14.63 5.26
CA ILE A 87 -18.57 -13.40 4.45
C ILE A 87 -19.59 -12.41 5.04
N SER A 88 -20.74 -12.90 5.47
CA SER A 88 -21.78 -12.04 6.07
C SER A 88 -21.31 -11.41 7.38
N ALA A 89 -20.55 -12.15 8.18
CA ALA A 89 -20.00 -11.68 9.45
C ALA A 89 -18.87 -10.66 9.22
N THR A 90 -17.94 -10.93 8.30
CA THR A 90 -16.91 -9.97 7.88
C THR A 90 -17.53 -8.69 7.33
N GLN A 91 -18.53 -8.81 6.45
CA GLN A 91 -19.25 -7.66 5.92
C GLN A 91 -19.91 -6.86 7.05
N ARG A 92 -20.54 -7.54 8.02
CA ARG A 92 -21.20 -6.88 9.16
C ARG A 92 -20.20 -6.12 10.02
N ALA A 93 -19.04 -6.70 10.32
CA ALA A 93 -17.97 -6.02 11.05
C ALA A 93 -17.49 -4.76 10.29
N LEU A 94 -17.27 -4.86 8.97
CA LEU A 94 -16.86 -3.72 8.16
C LEU A 94 -17.96 -2.65 7.96
N GLU A 95 -19.25 -3.02 8.03
CA GLU A 95 -20.34 -2.04 8.11
C GLU A 95 -20.29 -1.21 9.39
N LEU A 96 -20.05 -1.86 10.54
CA LEU A 96 -19.93 -1.18 11.82
C LEU A 96 -18.67 -0.30 11.88
N TYR A 97 -17.54 -0.82 11.39
CA TYR A 97 -16.31 -0.04 11.20
C TYR A 97 -16.57 1.25 10.41
N ARG A 98 -17.19 1.15 9.22
CA ARG A 98 -17.52 2.31 8.39
C ARG A 98 -18.45 3.30 9.07
N ALA A 99 -19.35 2.82 9.92
CA ALA A 99 -20.24 3.69 10.68
C ALA A 99 -19.49 4.53 11.71
N ASP A 100 -18.42 4.01 12.31
CA ASP A 100 -17.66 4.70 13.37
C ASP A 100 -16.56 5.64 12.82
N VAL A 101 -15.96 5.32 11.67
CA VAL A 101 -14.84 6.09 11.09
C VAL A 101 -15.12 7.59 10.96
N PRO A 102 -16.24 8.06 10.40
CA PRO A 102 -16.50 9.51 10.30
C PRO A 102 -16.58 10.21 11.66
N PHE A 103 -17.12 9.54 12.68
CA PHE A 103 -17.22 10.12 14.03
C PHE A 103 -15.87 10.17 14.74
N PHE A 104 -14.98 9.22 14.47
CA PHE A 104 -13.60 9.25 14.97
C PHE A 104 -12.88 10.50 14.46
N TYR A 105 -12.84 10.71 13.14
CA TYR A 105 -12.21 11.90 12.56
C TYR A 105 -12.86 13.20 12.99
N ALA A 106 -14.20 13.29 12.95
CA ALA A 106 -14.90 14.49 13.41
C ALA A 106 -14.65 14.78 14.90
N THR A 107 -14.41 13.77 15.72
CA THR A 107 -14.05 13.97 17.14
C THR A 107 -12.59 14.40 17.28
N ALA A 108 -11.67 13.85 16.48
CA ALA A 108 -10.27 14.28 16.46
C ALA A 108 -10.14 15.75 16.02
N GLU A 109 -10.85 16.15 14.97
CA GLU A 109 -10.87 17.53 14.48
C GLU A 109 -11.45 18.51 15.51
N ARG A 110 -12.51 18.13 16.24
CA ARG A 110 -13.13 18.99 17.28
C ARG A 110 -12.25 19.21 18.51
N LEU A 111 -11.29 18.32 18.77
CA LEU A 111 -10.35 18.50 19.88
C LEU A 111 -9.37 19.66 19.62
N ASP A 112 -9.23 20.09 18.36
CA ASP A 112 -8.34 21.17 17.93
C ASP A 112 -6.89 20.98 18.44
N ASP A 113 -6.45 19.73 18.45
CA ASP A 113 -5.10 19.31 18.82
C ASP A 113 -4.46 18.65 17.59
N ASP A 114 -3.44 19.33 17.05
CA ASP A 114 -2.79 18.94 15.80
C ASP A 114 -2.08 17.58 15.90
N LEU A 115 -1.52 17.24 17.08
CA LEU A 115 -0.89 15.94 17.28
C LEU A 115 -1.93 14.82 17.25
N ILE A 116 -3.08 15.03 17.91
CA ILE A 116 -4.17 14.07 17.92
C ILE A 116 -4.74 13.86 16.51
N LEU A 117 -4.94 14.93 15.73
CA LEU A 117 -5.43 14.78 14.36
C LEU A 117 -4.38 14.11 13.46
N ALA A 118 -3.11 14.47 13.59
CA ALA A 118 -2.04 13.84 12.83
C ALA A 118 -1.95 12.33 13.11
N ASP A 119 -2.07 11.91 14.37
CA ASP A 119 -2.09 10.50 14.77
C ASP A 119 -3.31 9.77 14.19
N ALA A 120 -4.51 10.37 14.25
CA ALA A 120 -5.71 9.82 13.63
C ALA A 120 -5.55 9.64 12.11
N LEU A 121 -4.94 10.63 11.43
CA LEU A 121 -4.66 10.56 10.00
C LEU A 121 -3.62 9.49 9.66
N ARG A 122 -2.58 9.28 10.48
CA ARG A 122 -1.61 8.18 10.29
C ARG A 122 -2.25 6.81 10.48
N MET A 123 -3.17 6.69 11.45
CA MET A 123 -3.90 5.45 11.73
C MET A 123 -4.75 4.99 10.53
N ALA A 124 -5.23 5.90 9.68
CA ALA A 124 -5.88 5.51 8.41
C ALA A 124 -4.99 4.61 7.55
N LEU A 125 -3.68 4.87 7.52
CA LEU A 125 -2.74 4.06 6.75
C LEU A 125 -2.64 2.64 7.31
N GLU A 126 -2.64 2.51 8.63
CA GLU A 126 -2.64 1.21 9.32
C GLU A 126 -3.96 0.46 9.09
N HIS A 127 -5.09 1.17 9.08
CA HIS A 127 -6.38 0.60 8.72
C HIS A 127 -6.41 0.09 7.27
N LEU A 128 -5.82 0.83 6.33
CA LEU A 128 -5.71 0.39 4.93
C LEU A 128 -4.85 -0.86 4.80
N ASP A 129 -3.74 -0.94 5.53
CA ASP A 129 -2.88 -2.13 5.56
C ASP A 129 -3.63 -3.36 6.14
N ALA A 130 -4.46 -3.16 7.18
CA ALA A 130 -5.33 -4.22 7.70
C ALA A 130 -6.41 -4.64 6.69
N LEU A 131 -7.02 -3.67 5.99
CA LEU A 131 -8.01 -3.93 4.95
C LEU A 131 -7.41 -4.62 3.71
N ASP A 132 -6.14 -4.36 3.39
CA ASP A 132 -5.39 -5.11 2.37
C ASP A 132 -5.34 -6.60 2.73
N HIS A 133 -4.94 -6.92 3.96
CA HIS A 133 -4.87 -8.30 4.44
C HIS A 133 -6.25 -8.99 4.48
N ILE A 134 -7.30 -8.26 4.90
CA ILE A 134 -8.69 -8.75 4.84
C ILE A 134 -9.10 -9.02 3.39
N SER A 135 -8.75 -8.13 2.46
CA SER A 135 -9.09 -8.25 1.04
C SER A 135 -8.48 -9.51 0.43
N GLU A 136 -7.19 -9.77 0.69
CA GLU A 136 -6.46 -10.95 0.21
C GLU A 136 -7.03 -12.28 0.70
N ARG A 137 -7.56 -12.30 1.93
CA ARG A 137 -8.16 -13.49 2.54
C ARG A 137 -9.64 -13.65 2.21
N THR A 138 -10.25 -12.66 1.56
CA THR A 138 -11.66 -12.68 1.18
C THR A 138 -11.80 -13.18 -0.26
N ASN A 139 -12.74 -14.08 -0.51
CA ASN A 139 -13.00 -14.57 -1.86
C ASN A 139 -13.33 -13.39 -2.79
N PHE A 140 -12.66 -13.35 -3.95
CA PHE A 140 -12.76 -12.27 -4.92
C PHE A 140 -14.20 -11.86 -5.26
N GLU A 141 -15.09 -12.80 -5.54
CA GLU A 141 -16.47 -12.49 -5.96
C GLU A 141 -17.25 -11.72 -4.88
N LYS A 142 -16.75 -11.77 -3.65
CA LYS A 142 -17.38 -11.24 -2.46
C LYS A 142 -16.59 -10.10 -1.82
N LYS A 143 -15.38 -9.75 -2.29
CA LYS A 143 -14.55 -8.70 -1.66
C LYS A 143 -15.03 -7.25 -1.88
N ARG A 144 -16.14 -7.04 -2.61
CA ARG A 144 -16.68 -5.68 -2.91
C ARG A 144 -16.85 -4.81 -1.66
N PHE A 145 -17.32 -5.38 -0.55
CA PHE A 145 -17.53 -4.61 0.68
C PHE A 145 -16.20 -4.15 1.32
N VAL A 146 -15.10 -4.89 1.12
CA VAL A 146 -13.76 -4.49 1.57
C VAL A 146 -13.28 -3.31 0.75
N VAL A 147 -13.40 -3.39 -0.58
CA VAL A 147 -13.06 -2.31 -1.52
C VAL A 147 -13.84 -1.03 -1.19
N THR A 148 -15.16 -1.14 -1.00
CA THR A 148 -15.99 0.01 -0.57
C THR A 148 -15.53 0.59 0.77
N THR A 149 -15.08 -0.25 1.70
CA THR A 149 -14.59 0.21 3.00
C THR A 149 -13.28 0.99 2.87
N LYS A 150 -12.35 0.51 2.04
CA LYS A 150 -11.11 1.25 1.76
C LYS A 150 -11.36 2.59 1.11
N ILE A 151 -12.28 2.66 0.14
CA ILE A 151 -12.69 3.93 -0.48
C ILE A 151 -13.16 4.92 0.59
N VAL A 152 -14.04 4.51 1.50
CA VAL A 152 -14.51 5.37 2.61
C VAL A 152 -13.36 5.84 3.50
N VAL A 153 -12.39 4.99 3.81
CA VAL A 153 -11.22 5.36 4.61
C VAL A 153 -10.35 6.39 3.89
N ILE A 154 -10.08 6.19 2.60
CA ILE A 154 -9.30 7.11 1.76
C ILE A 154 -10.01 8.46 1.65
N GLU A 155 -11.30 8.47 1.33
CA GLU A 155 -12.10 9.70 1.21
C GLU A 155 -12.12 10.48 2.53
N GLN A 156 -12.35 9.79 3.65
CA GLN A 156 -12.37 10.43 4.97
C GLN A 156 -10.98 10.97 5.37
N GLN A 157 -9.91 10.21 5.12
CA GLN A 157 -8.55 10.66 5.41
C GLN A 157 -8.18 11.87 4.57
N LEU A 158 -8.49 11.86 3.27
CA LEU A 158 -8.23 12.99 2.37
C LEU A 158 -9.00 14.24 2.79
N GLN A 159 -10.29 14.10 3.14
CA GLN A 159 -11.09 15.20 3.66
C GLN A 159 -10.47 15.81 4.93
N SER A 160 -10.07 14.97 5.88
CA SER A 160 -9.44 15.43 7.12
C SER A 160 -8.03 15.99 6.91
N LEU A 161 -7.27 15.46 5.94
CA LEU A 161 -5.97 15.99 5.52
C LEU A 161 -6.10 17.41 4.96
N HIS A 162 -7.14 17.70 4.16
CA HIS A 162 -7.39 19.06 3.66
C HIS A 162 -7.69 20.05 4.79
N SER A 163 -8.47 19.63 5.79
CA SER A 163 -8.70 20.44 6.98
C SER A 163 -7.42 20.63 7.80
N PHE A 164 -6.58 19.59 7.89
CA PHE A 164 -5.32 19.61 8.62
C PHE A 164 -4.25 20.47 7.93
N ALA A 165 -4.14 20.41 6.61
CA ALA A 165 -3.15 21.15 5.82
C ALA A 165 -3.28 22.67 5.99
N LYS A 166 -4.47 23.18 6.31
CA LYS A 166 -4.70 24.60 6.62
C LYS A 166 -4.10 25.04 7.96
N ARG A 167 -3.82 24.09 8.86
CA ARG A 167 -3.32 24.33 10.22
C ARG A 167 -1.84 23.95 10.32
N ASP A 168 -1.50 22.75 9.87
CA ASP A 168 -0.12 22.25 9.77
C ASP A 168 0.13 21.63 8.37
N PRO A 169 0.42 22.47 7.36
CA PRO A 169 0.67 21.99 5.99
C PRO A 169 1.90 21.09 5.90
N ALA A 170 2.92 21.30 6.74
CA ALA A 170 4.15 20.52 6.67
C ALA A 170 3.90 19.08 7.09
N ASP A 171 3.21 18.86 8.21
CA ASP A 171 2.91 17.51 8.68
C ASP A 171 1.83 16.83 7.81
N ALA A 172 0.85 17.58 7.31
CA ALA A 172 -0.12 17.07 6.34
C ALA A 172 0.55 16.56 5.06
N LEU A 173 1.53 17.30 4.52
CA LEU A 173 2.33 16.87 3.36
C LEU A 173 3.14 15.60 3.65
N ARG A 174 3.71 15.46 4.86
CA ARG A 174 4.42 14.24 5.26
C ARG A 174 3.48 13.04 5.29
N ILE A 175 2.33 13.16 5.96
CA ILE A 175 1.33 12.09 6.04
C ILE A 175 0.83 11.69 4.63
N PHE A 176 0.56 12.68 3.78
CA PHE A 176 0.16 12.44 2.39
C PHE A 176 1.28 11.75 1.58
N GLY A 177 2.52 12.17 1.76
CA GLY A 177 3.69 11.54 1.14
C GLY A 177 3.87 10.08 1.57
N ASP A 178 3.70 9.79 2.86
CA ASP A 178 3.74 8.42 3.41
C ASP A 178 2.61 7.56 2.82
N ALA A 179 1.41 8.12 2.65
CA ALA A 179 0.29 7.44 1.99
C ALA A 179 0.65 7.03 0.56
N LEU A 180 1.22 7.94 -0.23
CA LEU A 180 1.69 7.64 -1.59
C LEU A 180 2.74 6.54 -1.60
N GLN A 181 3.72 6.56 -0.68
CA GLN A 181 4.75 5.53 -0.61
C GLN A 181 4.17 4.16 -0.27
N ARG A 182 3.26 4.08 0.72
CA ARG A 182 2.61 2.82 1.10
C ARG A 182 1.74 2.25 -0.03
N ARG A 183 0.94 3.09 -0.70
CA ARG A 183 0.11 2.64 -1.82
C ARG A 183 0.95 2.23 -3.05
N MET A 184 2.10 2.87 -3.30
CA MET A 184 3.05 2.39 -4.31
C MET A 184 3.70 1.06 -3.91
N ALA A 185 4.04 0.88 -2.63
CA ALA A 185 4.53 -0.39 -2.13
C ALA A 185 3.49 -1.50 -2.35
N ARG A 186 2.21 -1.20 -2.09
CA ARG A 186 1.09 -2.10 -2.34
C ARG A 186 0.99 -2.52 -3.81
N ILE A 187 1.00 -1.56 -4.75
CA ILE A 187 0.99 -1.86 -6.19
C ILE A 187 2.11 -2.83 -6.58
N ARG A 188 3.33 -2.66 -6.05
CA ARG A 188 4.46 -3.56 -6.34
C ARG A 188 4.22 -4.98 -5.84
N GLU A 189 3.63 -5.10 -4.65
CA GLU A 189 3.36 -6.39 -4.01
C GLU A 189 2.29 -7.18 -4.77
N VAL A 190 1.22 -6.51 -5.19
CA VAL A 190 0.08 -7.17 -5.85
C VAL A 190 0.20 -7.26 -7.36
N ALA A 191 1.32 -6.80 -7.96
CA ALA A 191 1.55 -6.70 -9.41
C ALA A 191 1.19 -7.97 -10.22
N ILE A 192 1.17 -9.15 -9.62
CA ILE A 192 0.87 -10.44 -10.26
C ILE A 192 -0.62 -10.82 -10.17
N ASP A 193 -1.38 -10.17 -9.29
CA ASP A 193 -2.80 -10.41 -9.04
C ASP A 193 -3.63 -9.30 -9.68
N ASP A 194 -4.18 -9.58 -10.87
CA ASP A 194 -4.97 -8.63 -11.66
C ASP A 194 -6.07 -7.91 -10.86
N GLN A 195 -6.68 -8.60 -9.90
CA GLN A 195 -7.82 -8.06 -9.15
C GLN A 195 -7.40 -7.19 -7.99
N ASN A 196 -6.27 -7.50 -7.36
CA ASN A 196 -5.69 -6.64 -6.35
C ASN A 196 -4.92 -5.47 -6.99
N ASN A 197 -4.45 -5.62 -8.22
CA ASN A 197 -3.84 -4.56 -9.02
C ASN A 197 -4.79 -3.41 -9.35
N GLU A 198 -5.98 -3.72 -9.89
CA GLU A 198 -6.97 -2.69 -10.22
C GLU A 198 -7.33 -1.86 -8.98
N GLU A 199 -7.56 -2.53 -7.85
CA GLU A 199 -7.82 -1.92 -6.55
C GLU A 199 -6.66 -1.01 -6.12
N ALA A 200 -5.42 -1.52 -6.10
CA ALA A 200 -4.25 -0.75 -5.70
C ALA A 200 -3.98 0.46 -6.62
N PHE A 201 -4.21 0.34 -7.93
CA PHE A 201 -4.13 1.48 -8.85
C PHE A 201 -5.18 2.53 -8.55
N ASN A 202 -6.43 2.13 -8.30
CA ASN A 202 -7.51 3.07 -7.97
C ASN A 202 -7.24 3.80 -6.65
N GLU A 203 -6.75 3.10 -5.62
CA GLU A 203 -6.37 3.71 -4.34
C GLU A 203 -5.26 4.75 -4.54
N TYR A 204 -4.19 4.39 -5.26
CA TYR A 204 -3.07 5.29 -5.53
C TYR A 204 -3.51 6.50 -6.39
N ALA A 205 -4.37 6.28 -7.39
CA ALA A 205 -4.94 7.33 -8.22
C ALA A 205 -5.79 8.31 -7.40
N ALA A 206 -6.54 7.83 -6.40
CA ALA A 206 -7.35 8.67 -5.53
C ALA A 206 -6.52 9.66 -4.70
N TYR A 207 -5.36 9.22 -4.16
CA TYR A 207 -4.42 10.17 -3.54
C TYR A 207 -3.85 11.13 -4.59
N MET A 208 -3.40 10.61 -5.73
CA MET A 208 -2.79 11.43 -6.78
C MET A 208 -3.71 12.56 -7.29
N SER A 209 -5.02 12.32 -7.40
CA SER A 209 -5.97 13.35 -7.83
C SER A 209 -6.12 14.50 -6.82
N GLU A 210 -5.77 14.28 -5.55
CA GLU A 210 -5.83 15.32 -4.51
C GLU A 210 -4.50 16.04 -4.30
N ALA A 211 -3.43 15.65 -4.99
CA ALA A 211 -2.08 16.15 -4.73
C ALA A 211 -1.95 17.66 -5.02
N ASP A 212 -2.51 18.15 -6.12
CA ASP A 212 -2.48 19.59 -6.46
C ASP A 212 -3.21 20.44 -5.40
N ARG A 213 -4.28 19.90 -4.83
CA ARG A 213 -5.04 20.58 -3.77
C ARG A 213 -4.25 20.64 -2.47
N ILE A 214 -3.62 19.54 -2.05
CA ILE A 214 -2.75 19.50 -0.88
C ILE A 214 -1.53 20.42 -1.06
N ILE A 215 -0.94 20.48 -2.26
CA ILE A 215 0.13 21.43 -2.59
C ILE A 215 -0.37 22.87 -2.44
N GLY A 216 -1.56 23.18 -2.97
CA GLY A 216 -2.15 24.51 -2.91
C GLY A 216 -2.40 24.99 -1.48
N ASP A 217 -2.86 24.09 -0.59
CA ASP A 217 -3.05 24.40 0.83
C ASP A 217 -1.72 24.66 1.57
N GLY A 218 -0.59 24.18 1.04
CA GLY A 218 0.74 24.28 1.65
C GLY A 218 1.75 25.24 0.98
N ASP A 219 1.37 25.99 -0.07
CA ASP A 219 2.30 26.69 -1.00
C ASP A 219 3.37 27.59 -0.32
N MET A 220 3.08 28.08 0.88
CA MET A 220 3.97 29.00 1.62
C MET A 220 4.90 28.30 2.63
N VAL A 221 4.80 26.97 2.80
CA VAL A 221 5.53 26.23 3.83
C VAL A 221 6.55 25.29 3.22
N GLU A 222 7.78 25.36 3.72
CA GLU A 222 8.85 24.43 3.35
C GLU A 222 8.77 23.15 4.20
N VAL A 223 8.87 22.00 3.54
CA VAL A 223 8.96 20.69 4.19
C VAL A 223 10.36 20.14 3.92
N ASP A 224 11.15 20.00 4.98
CA ASP A 224 12.55 19.54 4.91
C ASP A 224 13.40 20.39 3.95
N GLY A 225 13.15 21.70 3.92
CA GLY A 225 13.84 22.69 3.07
C GLY A 225 13.43 22.64 1.59
N LEU A 226 12.30 22.02 1.26
CA LEU A 226 11.74 21.95 -0.08
C LEU A 226 10.36 22.61 -0.13
N SER A 227 10.02 23.21 -1.27
CA SER A 227 8.62 23.60 -1.52
C SER A 227 7.71 22.36 -1.54
N PRO A 228 6.40 22.48 -1.29
CA PRO A 228 5.47 21.35 -1.28
C PRO A 228 5.53 20.49 -2.55
N ALA A 229 5.55 21.15 -3.71
CA ALA A 229 5.68 20.48 -5.01
C ALA A 229 7.01 19.74 -5.13
N ALA A 230 8.12 20.35 -4.71
CA ALA A 230 9.44 19.70 -4.73
C ALA A 230 9.55 18.53 -3.74
N PHE A 231 8.91 18.64 -2.58
CA PHE A 231 8.80 17.58 -1.59
C PHE A 231 8.05 16.38 -2.18
N LEU A 232 6.85 16.57 -2.73
CA LEU A 232 6.08 15.46 -3.32
C LEU A 232 6.75 14.87 -4.57
N ALA A 233 7.35 15.71 -5.42
CA ALA A 233 8.18 15.24 -6.55
C ALA A 233 9.34 14.34 -6.10
N ARG A 234 9.95 14.66 -4.94
CA ARG A 234 10.98 13.82 -4.33
C ARG A 234 10.39 12.53 -3.76
N THR A 235 9.22 12.59 -3.11
CA THR A 235 8.54 11.43 -2.54
C THR A 235 8.20 10.38 -3.60
N VAL A 236 7.73 10.81 -4.77
CA VAL A 236 7.32 9.90 -5.86
C VAL A 236 8.47 9.57 -6.82
N ARG A 237 9.70 9.92 -6.46
CA ARG A 237 10.89 9.65 -7.28
C ARG A 237 11.05 8.14 -7.48
N GLY A 238 11.17 7.72 -8.74
CA GLY A 238 11.30 6.31 -9.12
C GLY A 238 9.98 5.54 -9.22
N HIS A 239 8.85 6.14 -8.84
CA HIS A 239 7.54 5.50 -9.00
C HIS A 239 7.20 5.29 -10.48
N GLU A 240 7.48 6.26 -11.35
CA GLU A 240 7.27 6.13 -12.80
C GLU A 240 8.09 4.96 -13.39
N GLU A 241 9.37 4.84 -13.01
CA GLU A 241 10.24 3.74 -13.45
C GLU A 241 9.72 2.38 -12.96
N THR A 242 9.27 2.33 -11.71
CA THR A 242 8.68 1.13 -11.11
C THR A 242 7.40 0.72 -11.83
N LEU A 243 6.52 1.70 -12.11
CA LEU A 243 5.24 1.51 -12.79
C LEU A 243 5.45 1.04 -14.24
N LEU A 244 6.35 1.68 -14.98
CA LEU A 244 6.61 1.38 -16.39
C LEU A 244 7.51 0.15 -16.63
N GLY A 245 8.26 -0.28 -15.62
CA GLY A 245 9.09 -1.48 -15.66
C GLY A 245 8.46 -2.65 -14.89
N PRO A 246 8.94 -2.97 -13.67
CA PRO A 246 8.57 -4.20 -12.95
C PRO A 246 7.06 -4.41 -12.75
N VAL A 247 6.27 -3.36 -12.55
CA VAL A 247 4.81 -3.48 -12.40
C VAL A 247 4.18 -3.80 -13.75
N ARG A 248 4.43 -2.99 -14.79
CA ARG A 248 3.86 -3.19 -16.12
C ARG A 248 4.16 -4.56 -16.72
N GLU A 249 5.35 -5.11 -16.45
CA GLU A 249 5.74 -6.45 -16.91
C GLU A 249 4.88 -7.58 -16.32
N ARG A 250 4.17 -7.33 -15.21
CA ARG A 250 3.44 -8.34 -14.44
C ARG A 250 1.92 -8.19 -14.51
N ILE A 251 1.41 -6.99 -14.79
CA ILE A 251 -0.04 -6.75 -14.84
C ILE A 251 -0.65 -7.27 -16.15
N ALA A 252 -1.94 -7.65 -16.11
CA ALA A 252 -2.70 -7.89 -17.32
C ALA A 252 -2.83 -6.64 -18.20
N PHE A 253 -2.85 -6.86 -19.52
CA PHE A 253 -3.07 -5.83 -20.53
C PHE A 253 -4.39 -5.04 -20.34
N THR A 254 -5.40 -5.66 -19.71
CA THR A 254 -6.67 -5.00 -19.39
C THR A 254 -6.53 -3.82 -18.44
N LEU A 255 -5.41 -3.74 -17.70
CA LEU A 255 -5.11 -2.68 -16.73
C LEU A 255 -4.21 -1.57 -17.28
N GLU A 256 -3.93 -1.53 -18.59
CA GLU A 256 -3.07 -0.48 -19.17
C GLU A 256 -3.65 0.93 -19.00
N LYS A 257 -4.98 1.06 -18.95
CA LYS A 257 -5.64 2.36 -18.75
C LYS A 257 -5.43 2.88 -17.33
N GLU A 258 -5.60 2.01 -16.34
CA GLU A 258 -5.40 2.28 -14.92
C GLU A 258 -3.92 2.60 -14.65
N LEU A 259 -3.01 1.82 -15.24
CA LEU A 259 -1.58 2.11 -15.19
C LEU A 259 -1.24 3.48 -15.80
N LEU A 260 -1.82 3.82 -16.97
CA LEU A 260 -1.60 5.12 -17.62
C LEU A 260 -2.08 6.28 -16.74
N LEU A 261 -3.23 6.13 -16.08
CA LEU A 261 -3.76 7.13 -15.16
C LEU A 261 -2.77 7.40 -14.02
N VAL A 262 -2.27 6.33 -13.40
CA VAL A 262 -1.34 6.40 -12.27
C VAL A 262 0.03 6.96 -12.68
N VAL A 263 0.57 6.55 -13.84
CA VAL A 263 1.79 7.12 -14.42
C VAL A 263 1.64 8.62 -14.67
N ASN A 264 0.49 9.05 -15.19
CA ASN A 264 0.22 10.45 -15.44
C ASN A 264 0.14 11.27 -14.14
N GLY A 265 -0.43 10.71 -13.06
CA GLY A 265 -0.38 11.33 -11.73
C GLY A 265 1.05 11.58 -11.24
N VAL A 266 1.93 10.58 -11.36
CA VAL A 266 3.36 10.72 -11.01
C VAL A 266 4.07 11.77 -11.87
N ARG A 267 3.76 11.80 -13.17
CA ARG A 267 4.35 12.76 -14.11
C ARG A 267 3.91 14.19 -13.83
N ASN A 268 2.64 14.40 -13.47
CA ASN A 268 2.12 15.71 -13.04
C ASN A 268 2.95 16.28 -11.87
N LEU A 269 3.12 15.48 -10.81
CA LEU A 269 3.93 15.86 -9.65
C LEU A 269 5.42 16.08 -9.97
N SER A 270 5.92 15.40 -11.01
CA SER A 270 7.31 15.54 -11.46
C SER A 270 7.51 16.68 -12.47
N GLY A 271 6.46 17.45 -12.80
CA GLY A 271 6.51 18.51 -13.81
C GLY A 271 6.75 17.99 -15.24
N LYS A 272 6.41 16.72 -15.51
CA LYS A 272 6.55 16.09 -16.84
C LYS A 272 5.21 16.11 -17.58
N GLU A 273 5.26 16.23 -18.90
CA GLU A 273 4.05 16.19 -19.73
C GLU A 273 3.30 14.86 -19.64
N HIS A 274 1.97 14.89 -19.64
CA HIS A 274 1.15 13.67 -19.64
C HIS A 274 1.38 12.80 -20.88
N MET A 275 1.43 11.49 -20.68
CA MET A 275 1.42 10.50 -21.75
C MET A 275 0.00 10.31 -22.28
N ARG A 276 -0.15 10.25 -23.60
CA ARG A 276 -1.40 9.89 -24.28
C ARG A 276 -1.60 8.37 -24.37
N MET A 277 -0.49 7.63 -24.39
CA MET A 277 -0.44 6.18 -24.44
C MET A 277 0.84 5.72 -23.74
N LEU A 278 0.81 4.52 -23.17
CA LEU A 278 2.01 3.91 -22.62
C LEU A 278 3.00 3.58 -23.75
N PRO A 279 4.34 3.65 -23.50
CA PRO A 279 5.34 3.23 -24.47
C PRO A 279 5.10 1.80 -24.94
N LEU A 280 5.43 1.43 -26.18
CA LEU A 280 5.33 0.02 -26.58
C LEU A 280 6.35 -0.82 -25.80
N VAL A 281 5.89 -1.92 -25.18
CA VAL A 281 6.80 -2.93 -24.62
C VAL A 281 7.40 -3.66 -25.82
N LEU A 282 8.65 -3.35 -26.14
CA LEU A 282 9.36 -4.11 -27.17
C LEU A 282 9.48 -5.56 -26.69
N PRO A 283 9.13 -6.57 -27.52
CA PRO A 283 9.34 -7.94 -27.14
C PRO A 283 10.82 -8.11 -26.79
N VAL A 284 11.09 -8.64 -25.59
CA VAL A 284 12.46 -9.00 -25.19
C VAL A 284 12.95 -9.97 -26.25
N THR A 285 13.80 -9.49 -27.15
CA THR A 285 14.40 -10.35 -28.16
C THR A 285 15.19 -11.37 -27.36
N PRO A 286 14.88 -12.68 -27.47
CA PRO A 286 15.60 -13.69 -26.73
C PRO A 286 17.07 -13.47 -27.06
N PHE A 287 17.86 -13.12 -26.04
CA PHE A 287 19.29 -12.89 -26.20
C PHE A 287 19.82 -14.11 -26.92
N THR A 288 20.15 -13.94 -28.20
CA THR A 288 20.78 -15.01 -28.97
C THR A 288 22.15 -15.08 -28.36
N GLU A 289 22.34 -15.98 -27.39
CA GLU A 289 23.63 -16.30 -26.82
C GLU A 289 24.53 -16.59 -28.00
N THR A 290 25.28 -15.57 -28.40
CA THR A 290 26.29 -15.68 -29.42
C THR A 290 27.34 -16.47 -28.69
N SER A 291 27.28 -17.77 -28.90
CA SER A 291 28.17 -18.78 -28.36
C SER A 291 29.56 -18.33 -28.76
N THR A 292 30.16 -17.54 -27.88
CA THR A 292 31.49 -16.99 -28.07
C THR A 292 32.39 -18.18 -27.78
N SER A 293 32.67 -18.96 -28.82
CA SER A 293 33.57 -20.10 -28.74
C SER A 293 34.88 -19.57 -28.19
N SER A 294 35.18 -19.90 -26.93
CA SER A 294 36.42 -19.55 -26.28
C SER A 294 37.54 -20.29 -27.00
N SER A 295 38.17 -19.62 -27.96
CA SER A 295 39.46 -20.05 -28.50
C SER A 295 40.51 -19.85 -27.41
N THR A 296 40.94 -20.98 -26.84
CA THR A 296 41.99 -21.03 -25.83
C THR A 296 43.32 -20.63 -26.48
N PRO A 297 44.06 -19.62 -25.98
CA PRO A 297 45.39 -19.34 -26.48
C PRO A 297 46.37 -20.41 -25.97
N SER A 298 46.96 -21.15 -26.92
CA SER A 298 48.05 -22.09 -26.67
C SER A 298 49.30 -21.32 -26.21
N VAL A 299 49.69 -21.50 -24.95
CA VAL A 299 50.92 -20.92 -24.38
C VAL A 299 52.09 -21.83 -24.72
N ALA A 300 52.96 -21.37 -25.63
CA ALA A 300 54.25 -21.99 -25.92
C ALA A 300 55.25 -21.66 -24.80
N THR A 301 55.80 -22.70 -24.17
CA THR A 301 56.85 -22.60 -23.16
C THR A 301 58.22 -22.65 -23.86
N SER A 302 58.93 -21.52 -23.91
CA SER A 302 60.33 -21.45 -24.33
C SER A 302 61.26 -21.68 -23.13
N SER A 303 61.91 -22.84 -23.13
CA SER A 303 63.02 -23.21 -22.25
C SER A 303 64.28 -22.45 -22.67
N SER A 304 64.91 -21.71 -21.76
CA SER A 304 66.25 -21.13 -21.95
C SER A 304 67.10 -21.54 -20.75
N ALA A 305 68.13 -22.32 -21.02
CA ALA A 305 69.20 -22.65 -20.10
C ALA A 305 70.25 -21.53 -20.10
N LEU A 306 70.75 -21.17 -18.91
CA LEU A 306 72.15 -20.93 -18.55
C LEU A 306 72.25 -20.60 -17.06
#